data_AF-J7QN89-F1
#
_entry.id   AF-J7QN89-F1
#
_cell.length_a   1.000
_cell.length_b   1.000
_cell.length_c   1.000
_cell.angle_alpha   90.00
_cell.angle_beta   90.00
_cell.angle_gamma   90.00
#
_symmetry.space_group_name_H-M   'P 1'
#
loop_
_entity.id
_entity.type
_entity.pdbx_description
1 polymer ?
#
loop_
_entity_poly.entity_id
_entity_poly.type
_entity_poly.pdbx_seq_one_letter_code
_entity_poly.pdbx_strand_id
1 'polypeptide(L)'
;MAVSLRTDNLGRRKTVKFSGLAHQGRSALTCCMIRKPKGDVTGDVLSPPIGDLALLPAPVARIRDKILAACETGDVEALRVPIDWNETRPLFAKSGAFKAGADPIEILKALSFDRKGRETISLILAIFAQPFVKIVRGPTTLYEWPAFARHPQAAANEEEARARWRCVRFADLIRSNAEGKPRAMRIGVGSDGVWHYFWSED
;
A
#
# COMPACT_ATOMS: atom_id res chain seq x y z
N MET A 1 57.30 -23.74 18.67
CA MET A 1 56.59 -25.02 18.90
C MET A 1 55.28 -24.72 19.61
N ALA A 2 54.16 -24.83 18.89
CA ALA A 2 52.82 -24.99 19.43
C ALA A 2 51.97 -25.54 18.29
N VAL A 3 51.49 -26.77 18.43
CA VAL A 3 50.69 -27.49 17.42
C VAL A 3 49.27 -27.55 17.94
N SER A 4 48.31 -26.94 17.24
CA SER A 4 46.88 -27.07 17.53
C SER A 4 46.25 -27.97 16.49
N LEU A 5 45.73 -29.11 16.94
CA LEU A 5 45.04 -30.10 16.12
C LEU A 5 43.52 -29.86 16.21
N ARG A 6 42.85 -29.72 15.06
CA ARG A 6 41.40 -29.93 14.94
C ARG A 6 41.13 -30.95 13.84
N THR A 7 40.31 -31.93 14.15
CA THR A 7 39.89 -33.05 13.30
C THR A 7 38.51 -32.76 12.72
N ASP A 8 38.39 -32.82 11.38
CA ASP A 8 37.11 -32.81 10.67
C ASP A 8 36.69 -34.22 10.24
N ASN A 9 35.38 -34.41 10.13
CA ASN A 9 34.67 -35.70 10.12
C ASN A 9 34.77 -36.53 8.82
N LEU A 10 35.86 -36.41 8.06
CA LEU A 10 36.04 -37.06 6.75
C LEU A 10 37.48 -37.52 6.45
N GLY A 11 38.27 -37.84 7.49
CA GLY A 11 39.35 -38.84 7.40
C GLY A 11 40.43 -38.68 6.31
N ARG A 12 40.78 -37.46 5.87
CA ARG A 12 41.91 -37.23 4.95
C ARG A 12 42.87 -36.16 5.47
N ARG A 13 44.11 -36.58 5.75
CA ARG A 13 45.24 -35.68 6.06
C ARG A 13 45.74 -35.04 4.77
N LYS A 14 45.85 -33.70 4.72
CA LYS A 14 46.55 -32.99 3.64
C LYS A 14 47.69 -32.15 4.22
N THR A 15 48.89 -32.43 3.74
CA THR A 15 50.12 -31.69 4.01
C THR A 15 50.15 -30.45 3.12
N VAL A 16 50.30 -29.26 3.68
CA VAL A 16 50.49 -28.03 2.90
C VAL A 16 51.99 -27.72 2.84
N LYS A 17 52.58 -27.81 1.65
CA LYS A 17 53.94 -27.31 1.36
C LYS A 17 53.85 -25.84 0.96
N PHE A 18 54.66 -25.00 1.61
CA PHE A 18 54.98 -23.67 1.11
C PHE A 18 56.21 -23.76 0.20
N SER A 19 56.08 -23.24 -1.01
CA SER A 19 57.19 -22.96 -1.92
C SER A 19 56.86 -21.70 -2.71
N GLY A 20 57.68 -20.67 -2.57
CA GLY A 20 57.58 -19.45 -3.37
C GLY A 20 58.15 -19.64 -4.77
N LEU A 21 57.76 -18.75 -5.70
CA LEU A 21 58.67 -17.96 -6.55
C LEU A 21 57.87 -17.02 -7.48
N ALA A 22 58.40 -15.80 -7.59
CA ALA A 22 58.55 -14.94 -8.77
C ALA A 22 57.35 -14.45 -9.63
N HIS A 23 57.24 -13.12 -9.68
CA HIS A 23 56.95 -12.21 -10.80
C HIS A 23 56.20 -12.71 -12.04
N GLN A 24 55.12 -12.01 -12.41
CA GLN A 24 55.10 -11.11 -13.58
C GLN A 24 53.81 -10.27 -13.65
N GLY A 25 53.96 -9.04 -14.14
CA GLY A 25 52.95 -8.00 -14.05
C GLY A 25 51.75 -8.13 -14.98
N ARG A 26 50.72 -7.35 -14.66
CA ARG A 26 49.80 -6.70 -15.60
C ARG A 26 49.10 -5.56 -14.89
N SER A 27 49.35 -4.36 -15.38
CA SER A 27 48.65 -3.14 -15.01
C SER A 27 47.18 -3.30 -15.39
N ALA A 28 46.28 -3.27 -14.41
CA ALA A 28 44.85 -3.17 -14.61
C ALA A 28 44.44 -1.74 -14.25
N LEU A 29 44.23 -0.92 -15.28
CA LEU A 29 43.54 0.36 -15.20
C LEU A 29 42.21 0.14 -14.49
N THR A 30 42.12 0.62 -13.25
CA THR A 30 40.88 0.65 -12.49
C THR A 30 39.96 1.66 -13.15
N CYS A 31 39.01 1.17 -13.95
CA CYS A 31 37.90 1.97 -14.44
C CYS A 31 37.08 2.41 -13.22
N CYS A 32 37.26 3.68 -12.82
CA CYS A 32 36.45 4.33 -11.81
C CYS A 32 35.02 4.41 -12.36
N MET A 33 34.18 3.41 -12.04
CA MET A 33 32.75 3.50 -12.29
C MET A 33 32.20 4.60 -11.38
N ILE A 34 32.11 5.81 -11.93
CA ILE A 34 31.32 6.91 -11.38
C ILE A 34 29.89 6.40 -11.32
N ARG A 35 29.48 5.94 -10.13
CA ARG A 35 28.07 5.65 -9.85
C ARG A 35 27.33 6.98 -9.99
N LYS A 36 26.52 7.12 -11.04
CA LYS A 36 25.55 8.21 -11.15
C LYS A 36 24.77 8.28 -9.82
N PRO A 37 24.62 9.46 -9.20
CA PRO A 37 23.75 9.57 -8.04
C PRO A 37 22.34 9.11 -8.45
N LYS A 38 21.82 8.12 -7.73
CA LYS A 38 20.42 7.70 -7.81
C LYS A 38 19.63 8.97 -7.50
N GLY A 39 18.82 9.42 -8.46
CA GLY A 39 18.01 10.63 -8.30
C GLY A 39 17.32 10.62 -6.95
N ASP A 40 17.38 11.76 -6.26
CA ASP A 40 16.76 11.96 -4.96
C ASP A 40 15.28 11.57 -5.04
N VAL A 41 14.94 10.40 -4.53
CA VAL A 41 13.55 10.01 -4.34
C VAL A 41 13.12 10.77 -3.11
N THR A 42 12.63 12.00 -3.28
CA THR A 42 11.97 12.71 -2.20
C THR A 42 10.79 11.85 -1.77
N GLY A 43 10.94 11.13 -0.66
CA GLY A 43 9.95 10.17 -0.17
C GLY A 43 8.65 10.86 0.23
N ASP A 44 7.57 10.08 0.31
CA ASP A 44 6.27 10.53 0.79
C ASP A 44 6.41 11.20 2.17
N VAL A 45 5.95 12.45 2.30
CA VAL A 45 5.82 13.13 3.59
C VAL A 45 4.39 12.93 4.09
N LEU A 46 4.24 12.23 5.22
CA LEU A 46 2.95 11.89 5.83
C LEU A 46 2.65 12.80 7.01
N SER A 47 1.41 13.32 7.10
CA SER A 47 0.93 13.95 8.33
C SER A 47 0.64 12.91 9.42
N PRO A 48 0.46 13.32 10.69
CA PRO A 48 -0.27 12.51 11.66
C PRO A 48 -1.71 12.20 11.19
N PRO A 49 -2.38 11.21 11.80
CA PRO A 49 -3.82 10.98 11.59
C PRO A 49 -4.66 12.22 11.92
N ILE A 50 -5.59 12.58 11.04
CA ILE A 50 -6.47 13.74 11.16
C ILE A 50 -7.92 13.24 11.19
N GLY A 51 -8.61 13.48 12.31
CA GLY A 51 -10.04 13.15 12.46
C GLY A 51 -10.98 14.31 12.12
N ASP A 52 -10.47 15.54 12.12
CA ASP A 52 -11.27 16.73 11.81
C ASP A 52 -11.46 16.89 10.31
N LEU A 53 -12.68 16.62 9.85
CA LEU A 53 -13.07 16.72 8.44
C LEU A 53 -13.11 18.17 7.94
N ALA A 54 -13.18 19.17 8.83
CA ALA A 54 -13.12 20.59 8.44
C ALA A 54 -11.76 20.99 7.86
N LEU A 55 -10.72 20.19 8.10
CA LEU A 55 -9.37 20.39 7.54
C LEU A 55 -9.23 19.86 6.11
N LEU A 56 -10.27 19.22 5.54
CA LEU A 56 -10.25 18.80 4.16
C LEU A 56 -10.37 20.01 3.21
N PRO A 57 -9.60 20.07 2.12
CA PRO A 57 -9.86 21.02 1.06
C PRO A 57 -11.27 20.83 0.50
N ALA A 58 -11.93 21.92 0.14
CA ALA A 58 -13.30 21.88 -0.37
C ALA A 58 -13.53 20.88 -1.51
N PRO A 59 -12.62 20.70 -2.50
CA PRO A 59 -12.78 19.65 -3.52
C PRO A 59 -12.80 18.23 -2.96
N VAL A 60 -11.96 17.95 -1.96
CA VAL A 60 -11.87 16.63 -1.30
C VAL A 60 -13.12 16.34 -0.48
N ALA A 61 -13.60 17.33 0.27
CA ALA A 61 -14.87 17.21 1.00
C ALA A 61 -16.03 16.92 0.04
N ARG A 62 -16.12 17.65 -1.08
CA ARG A 62 -17.19 17.46 -2.07
C ARG A 62 -17.23 16.06 -2.66
N ILE A 63 -16.10 15.50 -3.11
CA ILE A 63 -16.11 14.16 -3.68
C ILE A 63 -16.41 13.09 -2.62
N ARG A 64 -15.90 13.26 -1.39
CA ARG A 64 -16.24 12.38 -0.26
C ARG A 64 -17.74 12.37 0.01
N ASP A 65 -18.36 13.55 0.12
CA ASP A 65 -19.79 13.67 0.41
C ASP A 65 -20.64 13.05 -0.71
N LYS A 66 -20.21 13.17 -1.97
CA LYS A 66 -20.89 12.49 -3.09
C LYS A 66 -20.77 10.98 -3.06
N ILE A 67 -19.60 10.45 -2.69
CA ILE A 67 -19.43 9.00 -2.52
C ILE A 67 -20.32 8.51 -1.37
N LEU A 68 -20.37 9.23 -0.26
CA LEU A 68 -21.24 8.88 0.88
C LEU A 68 -22.72 8.93 0.50
N ALA A 69 -23.17 10.00 -0.18
CA ALA A 69 -24.54 10.12 -0.66
C ALA A 69 -24.92 8.98 -1.62
N ALA A 70 -24.00 8.54 -2.49
CA ALA A 70 -24.21 7.36 -3.32
C ALA A 70 -24.35 6.09 -2.48
N CYS A 71 -23.49 5.89 -1.47
CA CYS A 71 -23.58 4.75 -0.54
C CYS A 71 -24.88 4.72 0.27
N GLU A 72 -25.43 5.87 0.66
CA GLU A 72 -26.70 5.99 1.41
C GLU A 72 -27.91 5.43 0.65
N THR A 73 -27.85 5.36 -0.69
CA THR A 73 -28.90 4.74 -1.50
C THR A 73 -29.00 3.22 -1.30
N GLY A 74 -27.93 2.59 -0.81
CA GLY A 74 -27.83 1.13 -0.72
C GLY A 74 -27.64 0.42 -2.08
N ASP A 75 -27.56 1.16 -3.19
CA ASP A 75 -27.30 0.64 -4.52
C ASP A 75 -25.87 0.97 -4.97
N VAL A 76 -25.08 -0.06 -5.29
CA VAL A 76 -23.70 0.11 -5.75
C VAL A 76 -23.65 0.88 -7.08
N GLU A 77 -24.70 0.80 -7.90
CA GLU A 77 -24.80 1.53 -9.17
C GLU A 77 -24.74 3.04 -8.97
N ALA A 78 -25.23 3.55 -7.83
CA ALA A 78 -25.18 4.98 -7.51
C ALA A 78 -23.74 5.52 -7.44
N LEU A 79 -22.74 4.66 -7.19
CA LEU A 79 -21.32 5.04 -7.22
C LEU A 79 -20.85 5.42 -8.62
N ARG A 80 -21.58 5.10 -9.68
CA ARG A 80 -21.21 5.51 -11.05
C ARG A 80 -21.08 7.02 -11.17
N VAL A 81 -21.95 7.77 -10.51
CA VAL A 81 -21.96 9.24 -10.55
C VAL A 81 -20.64 9.83 -10.00
N PRO A 82 -20.19 9.54 -8.76
CA PRO A 82 -18.91 10.04 -8.29
C PRO A 82 -17.70 9.45 -9.03
N ILE A 83 -17.82 8.29 -9.67
CA ILE A 83 -16.76 7.70 -10.50
C ILE A 83 -16.56 8.49 -11.80
N ASP A 84 -17.66 8.73 -12.54
CA ASP A 84 -17.64 9.42 -13.82
C ASP A 84 -17.42 10.94 -13.68
N TRP A 85 -17.46 11.46 -12.46
CA TRP A 85 -17.08 12.85 -12.19
C TRP A 85 -15.57 13.11 -12.30
N ASN A 86 -14.76 12.06 -12.34
CA ASN A 86 -13.32 12.15 -12.52
C ASN A 86 -12.98 12.03 -14.00
N GLU A 87 -12.11 12.89 -14.52
CA GLU A 87 -11.58 12.76 -15.89
C GLU A 87 -10.86 11.43 -16.09
N THR A 88 -10.11 11.00 -15.07
CA THR A 88 -9.48 9.68 -15.02
C THR A 88 -10.21 8.82 -14.00
N ARG A 89 -10.68 7.65 -14.43
CA ARG A 89 -11.39 6.71 -13.54
C ARG A 89 -10.50 6.26 -12.37
N PRO A 90 -11.07 6.10 -11.16
CA PRO A 90 -10.34 5.55 -10.03
C PRO A 90 -9.90 4.10 -10.29
N LEU A 91 -8.78 3.70 -9.68
CA LEU A 91 -8.33 2.31 -9.68
C LEU A 91 -9.05 1.52 -8.58
N PHE A 92 -9.72 0.43 -8.96
CA PHE A 92 -10.42 -0.46 -8.02
C PHE A 92 -9.68 -1.76 -7.72
N ALA A 93 -8.64 -2.06 -8.49
CA ALA A 93 -7.81 -3.24 -8.34
C ALA A 93 -6.42 -2.98 -8.93
N LYS A 94 -5.50 -3.90 -8.65
CA LYS A 94 -4.17 -3.90 -9.25
C LYS A 94 -4.27 -3.94 -10.78
N SER A 95 -3.35 -3.24 -11.44
CA SER A 95 -3.26 -3.25 -12.90
C SER A 95 -3.20 -4.69 -13.45
N GLY A 96 -4.00 -4.97 -14.48
CA GLY A 96 -4.11 -6.28 -15.12
C GLY A 96 -5.10 -7.26 -14.46
N ALA A 97 -5.70 -6.93 -13.30
CA ALA A 97 -6.70 -7.79 -12.66
C ALA A 97 -8.01 -7.90 -13.46
N PHE A 98 -8.34 -6.86 -14.25
CA PHE A 98 -9.52 -6.78 -15.11
C PHE A 98 -9.13 -6.33 -16.51
N LYS A 99 -9.98 -6.62 -17.50
CA LYS A 99 -9.81 -6.15 -18.87
C LYS A 99 -9.83 -4.62 -18.91
N ALA A 100 -9.04 -4.03 -19.79
CA ALA A 100 -9.08 -2.59 -20.04
C ALA A 100 -10.49 -2.16 -20.46
N GLY A 101 -10.97 -1.06 -19.89
CA GLY A 101 -12.31 -0.52 -20.19
C GLY A 101 -13.48 -1.30 -19.56
N ALA A 102 -13.22 -2.29 -18.69
CA ALA A 102 -14.27 -2.95 -17.93
C ALA A 102 -15.12 -1.94 -17.14
N ASP A 103 -16.42 -2.22 -17.02
CA ASP A 103 -17.34 -1.37 -16.27
C ASP A 103 -16.91 -1.29 -14.80
N PRO A 104 -16.68 -0.08 -14.26
CA PRO A 104 -16.29 0.08 -12.87
C PRO A 104 -17.27 -0.56 -11.89
N ILE A 105 -18.59 -0.53 -12.15
CA ILE A 105 -19.56 -1.11 -11.22
C ILE A 105 -19.50 -2.64 -11.24
N GLU A 106 -19.28 -3.24 -12.41
CA GLU A 106 -19.08 -4.68 -12.51
C GLU A 106 -17.77 -5.13 -11.85
N ILE A 107 -16.73 -4.31 -11.87
CA ILE A 107 -15.51 -4.55 -11.08
C ILE A 107 -15.83 -4.53 -9.58
N LEU A 108 -16.54 -3.51 -9.09
CA LEU A 108 -16.91 -3.40 -7.68
C LEU A 108 -17.76 -4.59 -7.22
N LYS A 109 -18.80 -4.96 -8.01
CA LYS A 109 -19.59 -6.16 -7.75
C LYS A 109 -18.72 -7.42 -7.76
N ALA A 110 -17.76 -7.52 -8.68
CA ALA A 110 -16.90 -8.68 -8.77
C ALA A 110 -15.96 -8.83 -7.56
N LEU A 111 -15.45 -7.72 -7.03
CA LEU A 111 -14.59 -7.73 -5.85
C LEU A 111 -15.37 -7.91 -4.54
N SER A 112 -16.67 -7.61 -4.55
CA SER A 112 -17.58 -7.78 -3.41
C SER A 112 -17.89 -9.27 -3.18
N PHE A 113 -17.79 -9.73 -1.93
CA PHE A 113 -18.07 -11.11 -1.51
C PHE A 113 -19.46 -11.58 -1.93
N ASP A 114 -20.46 -10.71 -1.77
CA ASP A 114 -21.86 -11.00 -2.11
C ASP A 114 -22.17 -10.91 -3.61
N ARG A 115 -21.18 -10.53 -4.43
CA ARG A 115 -21.31 -10.30 -5.88
C ARG A 115 -22.35 -9.24 -6.28
N LYS A 116 -22.85 -8.47 -5.31
CA LYS A 116 -23.88 -7.42 -5.50
C LYS A 116 -23.40 -6.04 -5.08
N GLY A 117 -22.23 -5.92 -4.46
CA GLY A 117 -21.61 -4.64 -4.11
C GLY A 117 -21.94 -4.14 -2.70
N ARG A 118 -22.68 -4.90 -1.88
CA ARG A 118 -23.03 -4.45 -0.52
C ARG A 118 -21.81 -4.41 0.39
N GLU A 119 -20.84 -5.31 0.18
CA GLU A 119 -19.56 -5.25 0.88
C GLU A 119 -18.80 -3.98 0.49
N THR A 120 -18.77 -3.62 -0.79
CA THR A 120 -18.14 -2.38 -1.27
C THR A 120 -18.72 -1.15 -0.57
N ILE A 121 -20.04 -1.03 -0.50
CA ILE A 121 -20.72 0.07 0.21
C ILE A 121 -20.31 0.08 1.68
N SER A 122 -20.38 -1.08 2.35
CA SER A 122 -20.03 -1.22 3.77
C SER A 122 -18.58 -0.82 4.05
N LEU A 123 -17.65 -1.19 3.16
CA LEU A 123 -16.24 -0.83 3.25
C LEU A 123 -16.02 0.66 3.09
N ILE A 124 -16.62 1.29 2.07
CA ILE A 124 -16.50 2.74 1.85
C ILE A 124 -16.97 3.52 3.09
N LEU A 125 -18.13 3.15 3.64
CA LEU A 125 -18.67 3.75 4.86
C LEU A 125 -17.73 3.54 6.06
N ALA A 126 -17.22 2.32 6.25
CA ALA A 126 -16.29 2.02 7.33
C ALA A 126 -14.99 2.82 7.22
N ILE A 127 -14.44 2.95 6.01
CA ILE A 127 -13.20 3.68 5.70
C ILE A 127 -13.36 5.18 5.96
N PHE A 128 -14.45 5.80 5.48
CA PHE A 128 -14.67 7.24 5.67
C PHE A 128 -15.11 7.63 7.08
N ALA A 129 -15.43 6.64 7.93
CA ALA A 129 -15.62 6.83 9.36
C ALA A 129 -14.28 6.86 10.14
N GLN A 130 -13.15 6.56 9.49
CA GLN A 130 -11.82 6.61 10.10
C GLN A 130 -11.14 7.98 9.89
N PRO A 131 -10.14 8.33 10.71
CA PRO A 131 -9.23 9.44 10.42
C PRO A 131 -8.51 9.27 9.08
N PHE A 132 -8.11 10.37 8.46
CA PHE A 132 -7.30 10.40 7.23
C PHE A 132 -5.87 10.85 7.47
N VAL A 133 -5.04 10.70 6.45
CA VAL A 133 -3.68 11.24 6.41
C VAL A 133 -3.48 12.07 5.15
N LYS A 134 -2.75 13.19 5.29
CA LYS A 134 -2.25 13.96 4.17
C LYS A 134 -0.89 13.41 3.74
N ILE A 135 -0.76 13.10 2.45
CA ILE A 135 0.44 12.54 1.83
C ILE A 135 0.96 13.56 0.81
N VAL A 136 2.14 14.12 1.04
CA VAL A 136 2.79 15.04 0.10
C VAL A 136 3.90 14.29 -0.66
N ARG A 137 3.81 14.29 -1.99
CA ARG A 137 4.74 13.65 -2.92
C ARG A 137 5.23 14.68 -3.94
N GLY A 138 6.31 15.37 -3.62
CA GLY A 138 6.77 16.50 -4.42
C GLY A 138 5.65 17.54 -4.59
N PRO A 139 5.19 17.86 -5.81
CA PRO A 139 4.10 18.82 -6.04
C PRO A 139 2.70 18.28 -5.74
N THR A 140 2.56 16.95 -5.59
CA THR A 140 1.27 16.29 -5.47
C THR A 140 0.88 16.10 -4.01
N THR A 141 -0.37 16.37 -3.65
CA THR A 141 -0.93 16.09 -2.33
C THR A 141 -2.12 15.14 -2.44
N LEU A 142 -2.11 14.06 -1.67
CA LEU A 142 -3.24 13.14 -1.50
C LEU A 142 -3.79 13.18 -0.07
N TYR A 143 -5.07 12.91 0.05
CA TYR A 143 -5.78 12.64 1.30
C TYR A 143 -6.22 11.18 1.25
N GLU A 144 -5.78 10.39 2.21
CA GLU A 144 -5.96 8.95 2.19
C GLU A 144 -6.63 8.44 3.48
N TRP A 145 -7.62 7.57 3.30
CA TRP A 145 -8.29 6.85 4.37
C TRP A 145 -8.05 5.34 4.24
N PRO A 146 -8.01 4.59 5.36
CA PRO A 146 -7.91 5.08 6.73
C PRO A 146 -6.45 5.37 7.11
N ALA A 147 -6.21 6.35 8.00
CA ALA A 147 -4.87 6.77 8.39
C ALA A 147 -4.00 5.64 8.96
N PHE A 148 -4.60 4.67 9.65
CA PHE A 148 -3.88 3.54 10.24
C PHE A 148 -3.24 2.61 9.18
N ALA A 149 -3.65 2.70 7.91
CA ALA A 149 -2.99 1.97 6.83
C ALA A 149 -1.58 2.52 6.52
N ARG A 150 -1.34 3.81 6.81
CA ARG A 150 -0.01 4.45 6.71
C ARG A 150 0.73 4.49 8.04
N HIS A 151 -0.01 4.54 9.14
CA HIS A 151 0.51 4.54 10.51
C HIS A 151 0.08 3.26 11.26
N PRO A 152 0.73 2.11 11.02
CA PRO A 152 0.37 0.86 11.66
C PRO A 152 0.77 0.90 13.15
N GLN A 153 -0.19 1.26 13.99
CA GLN A 153 -0.08 1.20 15.45
C GLN A 153 -1.09 0.21 16.01
N ALA A 154 -0.94 -0.23 17.26
CA ALA A 154 -1.99 -0.99 17.93
C ALA A 154 -3.27 -0.14 18.06
N ALA A 155 -4.43 -0.80 18.16
CA ALA A 155 -5.66 -0.10 18.53
C ALA A 155 -5.58 0.31 20.01
N ALA A 156 -6.06 1.51 20.35
CA ALA A 156 -6.05 2.02 21.71
C ALA A 156 -7.07 1.29 22.61
N ASN A 157 -8.15 0.78 22.02
CA ASN A 157 -9.20 0.01 22.71
C ASN A 157 -9.91 -0.95 21.73
N GLU A 158 -10.81 -1.78 22.25
CA GLU A 158 -11.56 -2.75 21.44
C GLU A 158 -12.51 -2.12 20.43
N GLU A 159 -13.07 -0.95 20.73
CA GLU A 159 -13.96 -0.25 19.81
C GLU A 159 -13.21 0.18 18.56
N GLU A 160 -12.03 0.77 18.74
CA GLU A 160 -11.13 1.12 17.66
C GLU A 160 -10.67 -0.14 16.92
N ALA A 161 -10.33 -1.22 17.63
CA ALA A 161 -9.99 -2.49 17.00
C ALA A 161 -11.11 -2.97 16.07
N ARG A 162 -12.35 -3.02 16.55
CA ARG A 162 -13.53 -3.40 15.74
C ARG A 162 -13.73 -2.47 14.54
N ALA A 163 -13.56 -1.16 14.71
CA ALA A 163 -13.69 -0.18 13.63
C ALA A 163 -12.64 -0.40 12.53
N ARG A 164 -11.38 -0.69 12.90
CA ARG A 164 -10.32 -1.00 11.96
C ARG A 164 -10.58 -2.32 11.22
N TRP A 165 -11.08 -3.35 11.90
CA TRP A 165 -11.46 -4.62 11.28
C TRP A 165 -12.62 -4.50 10.28
N ARG A 166 -13.55 -3.56 10.47
CA ARG A 166 -14.62 -3.27 9.50
C ARG A 166 -14.11 -2.72 8.17
N CYS A 167 -12.87 -2.23 8.11
CA CYS A 167 -12.24 -1.75 6.88
C CYS A 167 -11.60 -2.88 6.06
N VAL A 168 -11.64 -4.13 6.54
CA VAL A 168 -11.04 -5.30 5.90
C VAL A 168 -12.08 -6.01 5.05
N ARG A 169 -11.72 -6.31 3.81
CA ARG A 169 -12.56 -7.09 2.90
C ARG A 169 -12.59 -8.55 3.36
N PHE A 170 -13.72 -9.23 3.20
CA PHE A 170 -13.93 -10.62 3.63
C PHE A 170 -12.88 -11.58 3.06
N ALA A 171 -12.51 -11.40 1.79
CA ALA A 171 -11.47 -12.20 1.14
C ALA A 171 -10.10 -12.08 1.82
N ASP A 172 -9.85 -10.96 2.52
CA ASP A 172 -8.57 -10.63 3.13
C ASP A 172 -8.54 -10.92 4.63
N LEU A 173 -9.63 -11.42 5.22
CA LEU A 173 -9.72 -11.73 6.65
C LEU A 173 -8.75 -12.82 7.10
N ILE A 174 -8.61 -13.92 6.34
CA ILE A 174 -7.71 -15.02 6.69
C ILE A 174 -6.27 -14.51 6.78
N ARG A 175 -5.84 -13.75 5.76
CA ARG A 175 -4.49 -13.17 5.71
C ARG A 175 -4.29 -12.11 6.80
N SER A 176 -5.28 -11.24 7.00
CA SER A 176 -5.21 -10.20 8.05
C SER A 176 -5.09 -10.82 9.45
N ASN A 177 -5.83 -11.89 9.72
CA ASN A 177 -5.73 -12.64 10.98
C ASN A 177 -4.37 -13.30 11.15
N ALA A 178 -3.85 -13.96 10.10
CA ALA A 178 -2.53 -14.59 10.14
C ALA A 178 -1.40 -13.59 10.41
N GLU A 179 -1.53 -12.36 9.91
CA GLU A 179 -0.56 -11.28 10.13
C GLU A 179 -0.81 -10.49 11.43
N GLY A 180 -1.92 -10.74 12.12
CA GLY A 180 -2.31 -10.02 13.33
C GLY A 180 -2.63 -8.54 13.11
N LYS A 181 -2.91 -8.12 11.87
CA LYS A 181 -3.21 -6.71 11.54
C LYS A 181 -4.26 -6.58 10.44
N PRO A 182 -5.17 -5.59 10.54
CA PRO A 182 -6.20 -5.39 9.53
C PRO A 182 -5.58 -4.87 8.22
N ARG A 183 -5.71 -5.63 7.13
CA ARG A 183 -5.41 -5.15 5.77
C ARG A 183 -6.59 -4.34 5.26
N ALA A 184 -6.59 -3.06 5.61
CA ALA A 184 -7.67 -2.18 5.21
C ALA A 184 -7.69 -1.94 3.69
N MET A 185 -8.90 -1.92 3.15
CA MET A 185 -9.20 -1.23 1.90
C MET A 185 -8.96 0.27 2.10
N ARG A 186 -8.50 0.97 1.06
CA ARG A 186 -8.06 2.36 1.15
C ARG A 186 -8.66 3.20 0.05
N ILE A 187 -9.00 4.44 0.38
CA ILE A 187 -9.48 5.46 -0.56
C ILE A 187 -8.47 6.60 -0.58
N GLY A 188 -8.01 6.95 -1.78
CA GLY A 188 -7.12 8.10 -1.99
C GLY A 188 -7.76 9.15 -2.88
N VAL A 189 -7.73 10.40 -2.43
CA VAL A 189 -8.29 11.55 -3.14
C VAL A 189 -7.20 12.63 -3.28
N GLY A 190 -7.01 13.16 -4.48
CA GLY A 190 -6.09 14.26 -4.74
C GLY A 190 -6.58 15.56 -4.11
N SER A 191 -5.68 16.53 -3.86
CA SER A 191 -6.08 17.84 -3.33
C SER A 191 -7.07 18.62 -4.22
N ASP A 192 -7.16 18.25 -5.49
CA ASP A 192 -8.10 18.74 -6.51
C ASP A 192 -9.48 18.05 -6.44
N GLY A 193 -9.66 17.03 -5.60
CA GLY A 193 -10.90 16.27 -5.46
C GLY A 193 -11.01 15.08 -6.41
N VAL A 194 -9.95 14.74 -7.16
CA VAL A 194 -9.94 13.55 -8.01
C VAL A 194 -9.84 12.30 -7.13
N TRP A 195 -10.80 11.39 -7.26
CA TRP A 195 -10.75 10.08 -6.64
C TRP A 195 -9.77 9.18 -7.41
N HIS A 196 -8.62 8.90 -6.82
CA HIS A 196 -7.56 8.14 -7.49
C HIS A 196 -7.75 6.62 -7.40
N TYR A 197 -8.18 6.11 -6.25
CA TYR A 197 -8.30 4.67 -6.05
C TYR A 197 -9.21 4.27 -4.89
N PHE A 198 -9.71 3.03 -4.96
CA PHE A 198 -10.34 2.29 -3.88
C PHE A 198 -9.91 0.82 -3.93
N TRP A 199 -8.90 0.46 -3.13
CA TRP A 199 -8.30 -0.89 -3.10
C TRP A 199 -7.42 -1.08 -1.86
N SER A 200 -7.09 -2.31 -1.53
CA SER A 200 -6.05 -2.66 -0.54
C SER A 200 -4.72 -2.95 -1.24
N GLU A 201 -3.61 -2.80 -0.51
CA GLU A 201 -2.30 -3.23 -1.01
C GLU A 201 -2.22 -4.76 -1.04
N ASP A 202 -1.98 -5.28 -2.26
CA ASP A 202 -1.54 -6.65 -2.58
C ASP A 202 -0.28 -6.67 -3.47
#